data_AF-A0A0H3A883-F1
#
_entry.id   AF-A0A0H3A883-F1
#
_cell.length_a   1.000
_cell.length_b   1.000
_cell.length_c   1.000
_cell.angle_alpha   90.00
_cell.angle_beta   90.00
_cell.angle_gamma   90.00
#
_symmetry.space_group_name_H-M   'P 1'
#
loop_
_entity.id
_entity.type
_entity.pdbx_description
1 polymer ?
#
loop_
_entity_poly.entity_id
_entity_poly.type
_entity_poly.pdbx_seq_one_letter_code
_entity_poly.pdbx_strand_id
1 'polypeptide(L)'
;MTIVSRPTVEHYRGDGVQTQWPVGFAFFRPEHVRAGLSADEGELVLLEQGRDYVVRCDEGFGGGIVECSVPEGQRLTIWLDQPFTQDVDLRNTGVLDAEVLEQACDRLTLMAQQLRDELARCIKVGIHADVNPDGLLQKLDASVSASMTSSVAALAAKAEAEVARAGAEAAKVGAETARDEAASRILPIPVAEAAGKAVVVSVGGGYGLEGVKPFPAGTRLLFQQSTAPTGWTKDTTVNDKALRVVSGAVASGGVTGFSSIFSRTMVDSTTLVASQMPGHAHEVIDSVGTYVRRAGNAGGGIQVIRTTDNGTGATNSTQLVTGTQGSNGSHTHGLDLRLAYIDVIIATKD
;
A
#
# COMPACT_ATOMS: atom_id res chain seq x y z
N MET A 1 45.21 -1.29 35.75
CA MET A 1 44.79 -2.56 35.10
C MET A 1 44.38 -2.22 33.69
N THR A 2 45.13 -2.55 32.65
CA THR A 2 44.76 -2.09 31.30
C THR A 2 43.41 -2.65 30.82
N ILE A 3 42.44 -1.76 30.60
CA ILE A 3 41.11 -2.12 30.11
C ILE A 3 41.13 -2.41 28.60
N VAL A 4 40.79 -3.65 28.23
CA VAL A 4 40.61 -4.05 26.83
C VAL A 4 39.14 -3.90 26.42
N SER A 5 38.88 -3.49 25.18
CA SER A 5 37.53 -3.38 24.63
C SER A 5 36.80 -4.72 24.61
N ARG A 6 35.77 -4.87 25.45
CA ARG A 6 34.83 -6.01 25.47
C ARG A 6 33.38 -5.51 25.57
N PRO A 7 32.38 -6.36 25.26
CA PRO A 7 30.98 -6.09 25.59
C PRO A 7 30.81 -5.93 27.10
N THR A 8 30.01 -4.97 27.54
CA THR A 8 29.73 -4.70 28.96
C THR A 8 28.40 -5.29 29.41
N VAL A 9 27.80 -6.16 28.59
CA VAL A 9 26.53 -6.86 28.86
C VAL A 9 26.67 -8.31 28.43
N GLU A 10 26.25 -9.23 29.30
CA GLU A 10 26.27 -10.67 29.06
C GLU A 10 24.89 -11.28 29.37
N HIS A 11 24.51 -12.28 28.58
CA HIS A 11 23.22 -12.95 28.67
C HIS A 11 23.41 -14.46 28.86
N TYR A 12 22.69 -15.02 29.82
CA TYR A 12 22.71 -16.44 30.13
C TYR A 12 21.29 -17.00 30.22
N ARG A 13 21.08 -18.25 29.79
CA ARG A 13 19.81 -18.97 29.99
C ARG A 13 19.91 -19.82 31.25
N GLY A 14 18.91 -19.72 32.11
CA GLY A 14 18.78 -20.57 33.28
C GLY A 14 18.31 -21.97 32.91
N ASP A 15 18.98 -22.97 33.49
CA ASP A 15 18.63 -24.39 33.46
C ASP A 15 17.97 -24.85 34.78
N GLY A 16 17.73 -23.92 35.72
CA GLY A 16 17.18 -24.20 37.05
C GLY A 16 18.17 -24.79 38.05
N VAL A 17 19.43 -25.02 37.67
CA VAL A 17 20.44 -25.72 38.49
C VAL A 17 21.74 -24.92 38.63
N GLN A 18 22.23 -24.33 37.54
CA GLN A 18 23.44 -23.53 37.52
C GLN A 18 23.27 -22.25 38.34
N THR A 19 24.26 -21.97 39.20
CA THR A 19 24.25 -20.82 40.09
C THR A 19 25.43 -19.89 39.91
N GLN A 20 26.40 -20.24 39.08
CA GLN A 20 27.61 -19.44 38.84
C GLN A 20 27.69 -19.04 37.37
N TRP A 21 27.81 -17.74 37.13
CA TRP A 21 27.81 -17.14 35.79
C TRP A 21 29.06 -16.30 35.63
N PRO A 22 29.94 -16.60 34.64
CA PRO A 22 31.15 -15.81 34.44
C PRO A 22 30.81 -14.38 34.03
N VAL A 23 31.72 -13.45 34.32
CA VAL A 23 31.66 -12.04 33.92
C VAL A 23 32.93 -11.72 33.15
N GLY A 24 32.81 -11.51 31.84
CA GLY A 24 33.95 -11.32 30.93
C GLY A 24 34.51 -9.90 30.86
N PHE A 25 33.78 -8.91 31.39
CA PHE A 25 34.20 -7.51 31.43
C PHE A 25 34.82 -7.13 32.78
N ALA A 26 35.79 -6.20 32.74
CA ALA A 26 36.47 -5.72 33.93
C ALA A 26 35.60 -4.76 34.76
N PHE A 27 35.72 -4.82 36.09
CA PHE A 27 35.03 -3.92 37.01
C PHE A 27 35.88 -3.70 38.28
N PHE A 28 35.74 -2.53 38.91
CA PHE A 28 36.54 -2.15 40.09
C PHE A 28 35.95 -2.63 41.42
N ARG A 29 34.62 -2.67 41.49
CA ARG A 29 33.87 -3.02 42.71
C ARG A 29 32.70 -3.90 42.33
N PRO A 30 32.32 -4.87 43.19
CA PRO A 30 31.09 -5.66 43.04
C PRO A 30 29.87 -4.79 42.75
N GLU A 31 29.76 -3.62 43.41
CA GLU A 31 28.65 -2.66 43.26
C GLU A 31 28.46 -2.15 41.82
N HIS A 32 29.50 -2.17 40.99
CA HIS A 32 29.45 -1.69 39.62
C HIS A 32 28.91 -2.77 38.64
N VAL A 33 28.47 -3.91 39.15
CA VAL A 33 27.89 -5.01 38.37
C VAL A 33 26.44 -5.21 38.78
N ARG A 34 25.55 -5.10 37.79
CA ARG A 34 24.11 -5.29 37.97
C ARG A 34 23.61 -6.51 37.24
N ALA A 35 22.56 -7.10 37.80
CA ALA A 35 21.92 -8.29 37.26
C ALA A 35 20.40 -8.15 37.26
N GLY A 36 19.76 -8.84 36.33
CA GLY A 36 18.31 -8.84 36.15
C GLY A 36 17.84 -10.12 35.48
N LEU A 37 16.60 -10.52 35.78
CA LEU A 37 15.95 -11.68 35.18
C LEU A 37 14.84 -11.25 34.23
N SER A 38 14.71 -11.93 33.10
CA SER A 38 13.59 -11.73 32.17
C SER A 38 13.08 -13.08 31.67
N ALA A 39 11.76 -13.23 31.53
CA ALA A 39 11.20 -14.32 30.71
C ALA A 39 11.55 -14.10 29.23
N ASP A 40 11.34 -15.10 28.36
CA ASP A 40 11.74 -15.02 26.94
C ASP A 40 11.15 -13.83 26.16
N GLU A 41 10.00 -13.30 26.60
CA GLU A 41 9.37 -12.06 26.09
C GLU A 41 8.94 -11.10 27.24
N GLY A 42 9.51 -11.28 28.44
CA GLY A 42 9.12 -10.52 29.63
C GLY A 42 9.96 -9.25 29.85
N GLU A 43 9.41 -8.31 30.63
CA GLU A 43 10.16 -7.17 31.14
C GLU A 43 11.33 -7.63 32.04
N LEU A 44 12.42 -6.87 32.05
CA LEU A 44 13.57 -7.14 32.90
C LEU A 44 13.24 -6.77 34.35
N VAL A 45 13.21 -7.78 35.23
CA VAL A 45 13.11 -7.60 36.67
C VAL A 45 14.50 -7.43 37.26
N LEU A 46 14.75 -6.27 37.86
CA LEU A 46 16.02 -5.94 38.50
C LEU A 46 16.22 -6.78 39.77
N LEU A 47 17.42 -7.34 39.94
CA LEU A 47 17.81 -8.06 41.14
C LEU A 47 18.55 -7.13 42.12
N GLU A 48 18.41 -7.39 43.42
CA GLU A 48 19.13 -6.69 44.48
C GLU A 48 20.43 -7.42 44.84
N GLN A 49 21.58 -6.73 44.70
CA GLN A 49 22.87 -7.29 45.07
C GLN A 49 22.94 -7.59 46.58
N GLY A 50 23.52 -8.74 46.94
CA GLY A 50 23.62 -9.20 48.34
C GLY A 50 22.38 -9.94 48.85
N ARG A 51 21.25 -9.82 48.16
CA ARG A 51 20.02 -10.58 48.43
C ARG A 51 19.78 -11.64 47.36
N ASP A 52 19.73 -11.22 46.10
CA ASP A 52 19.31 -12.06 44.97
C ASP A 52 20.51 -12.58 44.16
N TYR A 53 21.63 -11.87 44.20
CA TYR A 53 22.89 -12.29 43.57
C TYR A 53 24.10 -11.74 44.33
N VAL A 54 25.24 -12.42 44.18
CA VAL A 54 26.54 -12.01 44.76
C VAL A 54 27.57 -11.93 43.63
N VAL A 55 28.43 -10.92 43.67
CA VAL A 55 29.49 -10.73 42.66
C VAL A 55 30.84 -11.01 43.30
N ARG A 56 31.62 -11.90 42.69
CA ARG A 56 33.01 -12.19 43.06
C ARG A 56 33.92 -11.67 41.97
N CYS A 57 34.99 -10.99 42.35
CA CYS A 57 36.00 -10.48 41.43
C CYS A 57 37.13 -11.50 41.28
N ASP A 58 37.64 -11.65 40.05
CA ASP A 58 38.84 -12.42 39.80
C ASP A 58 40.10 -11.68 40.26
N GLU A 59 41.17 -12.43 40.54
CA GLU A 59 42.48 -11.84 40.84
C GLU A 59 42.96 -11.00 39.65
N GLY A 60 43.15 -9.69 39.87
CA GLY A 60 43.61 -8.76 38.83
C GLY A 60 42.50 -7.95 38.13
N PHE A 61 41.25 -8.00 38.61
CA PHE A 61 40.13 -7.12 38.20
C PHE A 61 39.66 -7.24 36.74
N GLY A 62 40.11 -8.25 36.01
CA GLY A 62 39.78 -8.46 34.59
C GLY A 62 38.41 -9.08 34.29
N GLY A 63 37.62 -9.36 35.34
CA GLY A 63 36.38 -10.13 35.27
C GLY A 63 35.97 -10.65 36.64
N GLY A 64 35.02 -11.59 36.64
CA GLY A 64 34.55 -12.21 37.88
C GLY A 64 33.49 -13.27 37.65
N ILE A 65 32.77 -13.60 38.72
CA ILE A 65 31.64 -14.52 38.70
C ILE A 65 30.46 -13.87 39.43
N VAL A 66 29.28 -13.94 38.82
CA VAL A 66 28.00 -13.63 39.46
C VAL A 66 27.37 -14.94 39.94
N GLU A 67 27.16 -15.04 41.24
CA GLU A 67 26.42 -16.13 41.87
C GLU A 67 24.94 -15.75 41.95
N CYS A 68 24.10 -16.42 41.16
CA CYS A 68 22.66 -16.18 41.09
C CYS A 68 21.91 -17.44 40.66
N SER A 69 20.83 -17.80 41.36
CA SER A 69 19.95 -18.89 40.96
C SER A 69 18.96 -18.41 39.90
N VAL A 70 19.00 -19.03 38.72
CA VAL A 70 18.17 -18.65 37.57
C VAL A 70 17.21 -19.78 37.25
N PRO A 71 15.88 -19.59 37.40
CA PRO A 71 14.88 -20.61 37.07
C PRO A 71 14.96 -21.06 35.61
N GLU A 72 14.54 -22.30 35.35
CA GLU A 72 14.45 -22.84 33.99
C GLU A 72 13.53 -21.96 33.12
N GLY A 73 13.98 -21.65 31.90
CA GLY A 73 13.22 -20.82 30.96
C GLY A 73 13.32 -19.32 31.20
N GLN A 74 14.04 -18.87 32.24
CA GLN A 74 14.39 -17.45 32.41
C GLN A 74 15.77 -17.13 31.85
N ARG A 75 15.97 -15.86 31.50
CA ARG A 75 17.24 -15.31 31.03
C ARG A 75 17.81 -14.38 32.09
N LEU A 76 19.05 -14.64 32.48
CA LEU A 76 19.85 -13.73 33.29
C LEU A 76 20.58 -12.75 32.39
N THR A 77 20.46 -11.46 32.69
CA THR A 77 21.23 -10.40 32.05
C THR A 77 22.13 -9.76 33.10
N ILE A 78 23.42 -9.69 32.82
CA ILE A 78 24.43 -9.07 33.69
C ILE A 78 25.05 -7.91 32.92
N TRP A 79 25.19 -6.75 33.55
CA TRP A 79 25.79 -5.59 32.90
C TRP A 79 26.64 -4.76 33.86
N LEU A 80 27.56 -4.02 33.26
CA LEU A 80 28.36 -2.99 33.92
C LEU A 80 27.50 -1.74 34.18
N ASP A 81 27.50 -1.27 35.42
CA ASP A 81 26.88 -0.01 35.84
C ASP A 81 27.91 0.84 36.59
N GLN A 82 28.84 1.44 35.85
CA GLN A 82 29.90 2.29 36.40
C GLN A 82 29.36 3.69 36.66
N PRO A 83 29.49 4.23 37.88
CA PRO A 83 29.03 5.58 38.17
C PRO A 83 29.79 6.64 37.35
N PHE A 84 29.04 7.55 36.72
CA PHE A 84 29.58 8.65 35.90
C PHE A 84 30.07 9.83 36.77
N THR A 85 31.06 9.55 37.61
CA THR A 85 31.71 10.54 38.50
C THR A 85 33.22 10.55 38.30
N GLN A 86 33.83 11.73 38.52
CA GLN A 86 35.28 11.88 38.64
C GLN A 86 35.64 11.85 40.13
N ASP A 87 36.21 10.74 40.58
CA ASP A 87 36.56 10.56 41.99
C ASP A 87 37.99 11.05 42.32
N VAL A 88 38.82 11.30 41.29
CA VAL A 88 40.23 11.72 41.44
C VAL A 88 40.37 13.24 41.41
N ASP A 89 40.95 13.79 42.47
CA ASP A 89 41.30 15.21 42.63
C ASP A 89 42.82 15.37 42.88
N LEU A 90 43.56 15.74 41.83
CA LEU A 90 45.02 15.88 41.89
C LEU A 90 45.43 17.31 42.28
N ARG A 91 46.36 17.43 43.23
CA ARG A 91 46.90 18.72 43.69
C ARG A 91 48.11 19.14 42.87
N ASN A 92 48.21 20.43 42.55
CA ASN A 92 49.28 21.01 41.72
C ASN A 92 50.70 20.82 42.29
N THR A 93 50.86 20.71 43.61
CA THR A 93 52.18 20.65 44.28
C THR A 93 52.46 19.28 44.91
N GLY A 94 51.72 18.23 44.56
CA GLY A 94 51.91 16.87 45.06
C GLY A 94 52.72 15.97 44.11
N VAL A 95 53.22 14.84 44.62
CA VAL A 95 53.79 13.79 43.77
C VAL A 95 52.66 13.16 42.96
N LEU A 96 52.83 13.08 41.64
CA LEU A 96 51.90 12.40 40.75
C LEU A 96 52.12 10.89 40.84
N ASP A 97 51.13 10.19 41.38
CA ASP A 97 51.13 8.72 41.43
C ASP A 97 50.61 8.16 40.11
N ALA A 98 51.45 7.38 39.43
CA ALA A 98 51.09 6.74 38.16
C ALA A 98 49.92 5.77 38.32
N GLU A 99 49.79 5.08 39.46
CA GLU A 99 48.70 4.12 39.70
C GLU A 99 47.34 4.84 39.80
N VAL A 100 47.31 6.02 40.42
CA VAL A 100 46.10 6.85 40.50
C VAL A 100 45.67 7.36 39.12
N LEU A 101 46.64 7.74 38.28
CA LEU A 101 46.38 8.15 36.90
C LEU A 101 45.87 6.99 36.04
N GLU A 102 46.51 5.83 36.12
CA GLU A 102 46.07 4.63 35.40
C GLU A 102 44.65 4.23 35.81
N GLN A 103 44.32 4.21 37.10
CA GLN A 103 42.96 3.92 37.58
C GLN A 103 41.93 4.93 37.07
N ALA A 104 42.28 6.21 36.99
CA ALA A 104 41.40 7.23 36.42
C ALA A 104 41.15 6.99 34.92
N CYS A 105 42.20 6.67 34.15
CA CYS A 105 42.12 6.35 32.73
C CYS A 105 41.33 5.05 32.47
N ASP A 106 41.56 4.02 33.27
CA ASP A 106 40.84 2.75 33.22
C ASP A 106 39.33 2.97 33.46
N ARG A 107 38.97 3.82 34.45
CA ARG A 107 37.58 4.19 34.72
C ARG A 107 36.92 4.92 33.56
N LEU A 108 37.60 5.92 32.98
CA LEU A 108 37.07 6.62 31.81
C LEU A 108 36.89 5.67 30.62
N THR A 109 37.78 4.69 30.47
CA THR A 109 37.67 3.66 29.44
C THR A 109 36.44 2.78 29.66
N LEU A 110 36.15 2.37 30.90
CA LEU A 110 34.94 1.62 31.24
C LEU A 110 33.65 2.43 30.99
N MET A 111 33.61 3.71 31.37
CA MET A 111 32.48 4.59 31.06
C MET A 111 32.26 4.70 29.54
N ALA A 112 33.34 4.84 28.76
CA ALA A 112 33.25 4.92 27.31
C ALA A 112 32.74 3.60 26.69
N GLN A 113 33.15 2.44 27.23
CA GLN A 113 32.61 1.14 26.80
C GLN A 113 31.12 1.01 27.14
N GLN A 114 30.72 1.39 28.34
CA GLN A 114 29.31 1.37 28.76
C GLN A 114 28.46 2.29 27.86
N LEU A 115 28.90 3.52 27.61
CA LEU A 115 28.20 4.45 26.71
C LEU A 115 28.11 3.91 25.29
N ARG A 116 29.16 3.27 24.78
CA ARG A 116 29.13 2.63 23.45
C ARG A 116 28.05 1.55 23.39
N ASP A 117 27.94 0.74 24.42
CA ASP A 117 26.96 -0.35 24.49
C ASP A 117 25.53 0.17 24.68
N GLU A 118 25.33 1.21 25.48
CA GLU A 118 24.05 1.93 25.59
C GLU A 118 23.65 2.54 24.25
N LEU A 119 24.55 3.29 23.60
CA LEU A 119 24.32 3.85 22.28
C LEU A 119 24.02 2.77 21.24
N ALA A 120 24.64 1.58 21.34
CA ALA A 120 24.37 0.46 20.44
C ALA A 120 22.92 -0.06 20.52
N ARG A 121 22.23 0.15 21.65
CA ARG A 121 20.82 -0.22 21.85
C ARG A 121 19.83 0.90 21.51
N CYS A 122 20.30 2.12 21.27
CA CYS A 122 19.45 3.22 20.86
C CYS A 122 19.01 3.11 19.39
N ILE A 123 17.87 3.74 19.08
CA ILE A 123 17.46 3.99 17.70
C ILE A 123 18.40 5.02 17.08
N LYS A 124 19.05 4.65 15.97
CA LYS A 124 20.00 5.51 15.27
C LYS A 124 19.44 5.92 13.92
N VAL A 125 19.63 7.20 13.59
CA VAL A 125 19.38 7.75 12.26
C VAL A 125 20.72 8.07 11.59
N GLY A 126 20.74 8.02 10.26
CA GLY A 126 21.94 8.35 9.50
C GLY A 126 22.34 9.82 9.74
N ILE A 127 23.65 10.10 9.73
CA ILE A 127 24.17 11.46 9.98
C ILE A 127 23.67 12.52 8.98
N HIS A 128 23.23 12.06 7.81
CA HIS A 128 22.73 12.87 6.70
C HIS A 128 21.20 12.76 6.55
N ALA A 129 20.54 12.04 7.46
CA ALA A 129 19.09 11.88 7.39
C ALA A 129 18.41 13.16 7.89
N ASP A 130 17.42 13.63 7.15
CA ASP A 130 16.61 14.80 7.51
C ASP A 130 15.58 14.50 8.63
N VAL A 131 15.71 13.37 9.32
CA VAL A 131 14.73 12.84 10.29
C VAL A 131 15.46 12.42 11.55
N ASN A 132 14.98 12.89 12.70
CA ASN A 132 15.47 12.48 14.01
C ASN A 132 14.82 11.15 14.47
N PRO A 133 15.32 10.50 15.53
CA PRO A 133 14.75 9.22 16.01
C PRO A 133 13.25 9.28 16.32
N ASP A 134 12.75 10.36 16.92
CA ASP A 134 11.32 10.53 17.20
C ASP A 134 10.48 10.59 15.91
N GLY A 135 10.96 11.31 14.89
CA GLY A 135 10.33 11.37 13.58
C GLY A 135 10.38 10.03 12.84
N LEU A 136 11.40 9.21 13.07
CA LEU A 136 11.46 7.85 12.54
C LEU A 136 10.42 6.95 13.22
N LEU A 137 10.26 7.05 14.55
CA LEU A 137 9.23 6.34 15.30
C LEU A 137 7.81 6.72 14.83
N GLN A 138 7.54 8.02 14.64
CA GLN A 138 6.26 8.48 14.10
C GLN A 138 5.97 7.91 12.70
N LYS A 139 6.99 7.83 11.83
CA LYS A 139 6.84 7.19 10.51
C LYS A 139 6.54 5.70 10.63
N LEU A 140 7.16 5.02 11.59
CA LEU A 140 6.91 3.61 11.87
C LEU A 140 5.46 3.40 12.36
N ASP A 141 5.00 4.21 13.32
CA ASP A 141 3.63 4.15 13.84
C ASP A 141 2.59 4.41 12.75
N ALA A 142 2.86 5.39 11.87
CA ALA A 142 2.02 5.66 10.71
C ALA A 142 1.96 4.48 9.74
N SER A 143 3.11 3.83 9.48
CA SER A 143 3.20 2.64 8.63
C SER A 143 2.43 1.46 9.23
N VAL A 144 2.58 1.21 10.53
CA VAL A 144 1.83 0.18 11.26
C VAL A 144 0.33 0.45 11.21
N SER A 145 -0.09 1.70 11.44
CA SER A 145 -1.50 2.11 11.38
C SER A 145 -2.11 1.92 9.98
N ALA A 146 -1.36 2.27 8.94
CA ALA A 146 -1.77 2.06 7.55
C ALA A 146 -1.90 0.57 7.21
N SER A 147 -0.95 -0.25 7.67
CA SER A 147 -1.00 -1.71 7.52
C SER A 147 -2.23 -2.31 8.21
N MET A 148 -2.52 -1.89 9.45
CA MET A 148 -3.70 -2.33 10.19
C MET A 148 -5.00 -1.95 9.49
N THR A 149 -5.10 -0.72 8.97
CA THR A 149 -6.26 -0.27 8.19
C THR A 149 -6.44 -1.11 6.92
N SER A 150 -5.34 -1.40 6.21
CA SER A 150 -5.37 -2.27 5.04
C SER A 150 -5.82 -3.69 5.38
N SER A 151 -5.39 -4.23 6.52
CA SER A 151 -5.79 -5.56 7.00
C SER A 151 -7.29 -5.63 7.30
N VAL A 152 -7.83 -4.62 7.99
CA VAL A 152 -9.26 -4.52 8.30
C VAL A 152 -10.09 -4.38 7.01
N ALA A 153 -9.65 -3.56 6.06
CA ALA A 153 -10.32 -3.43 4.76
C ALA A 153 -10.35 -4.76 3.99
N ALA A 154 -9.26 -5.53 4.02
CA ALA A 154 -9.20 -6.86 3.40
C ALA A 154 -10.17 -7.85 4.07
N LEU A 155 -10.28 -7.82 5.40
CA LEU A 155 -11.24 -8.64 6.14
C LEU A 155 -12.70 -8.27 5.80
N ALA A 156 -13.00 -6.97 5.69
CA ALA A 156 -14.32 -6.49 5.29
C ALA A 156 -14.67 -6.94 3.86
N ALA A 157 -13.76 -6.78 2.91
CA ALA A 157 -13.95 -7.23 1.53
C ALA A 157 -14.17 -8.75 1.44
N LYS A 158 -13.47 -9.53 2.27
CA LYS A 158 -13.69 -10.98 2.36
C LYS A 158 -15.10 -11.30 2.86
N ALA A 159 -15.57 -10.60 3.90
CA ALA A 159 -16.92 -10.80 4.43
C ALA A 159 -18.00 -10.47 3.39
N GLU A 160 -17.84 -9.36 2.66
CA GLU A 160 -18.73 -8.98 1.56
C GLU A 160 -18.77 -10.04 0.45
N ALA A 161 -17.61 -10.60 0.09
CA ALA A 161 -17.52 -11.68 -0.89
C ALA A 161 -18.24 -12.96 -0.42
N GLU A 162 -18.14 -13.30 0.87
CA GLU A 162 -18.85 -14.44 1.45
C GLU A 162 -20.37 -14.24 1.43
N VAL A 163 -20.85 -13.03 1.71
CA VAL A 163 -22.28 -12.67 1.61
C VAL A 163 -22.76 -12.78 0.16
N ALA A 164 -22.00 -12.26 -0.81
CA ALA A 164 -22.33 -12.35 -2.22
C ALA A 164 -22.41 -13.81 -2.70
N ARG A 165 -21.46 -14.66 -2.27
CA ARG A 165 -21.46 -16.10 -2.55
C ARG A 165 -22.70 -16.78 -1.97
N ALA A 166 -23.09 -16.47 -0.73
CA ALA A 166 -24.29 -17.02 -0.12
C ALA A 166 -25.56 -16.60 -0.87
N GLY A 167 -25.65 -15.34 -1.31
CA GLY A 167 -26.75 -14.84 -2.14
C GLY A 167 -26.86 -15.56 -3.49
N ALA A 168 -25.72 -15.82 -4.15
CA ALA A 168 -25.69 -16.57 -5.41
C ALA A 168 -26.16 -18.03 -5.24
N GLU A 169 -25.75 -18.70 -4.16
CA GLU A 169 -26.21 -20.07 -3.85
C GLU A 169 -27.71 -20.10 -3.56
N ALA A 170 -28.23 -19.14 -2.80
CA ALA A 170 -29.67 -19.03 -2.53
C ALA A 170 -30.48 -18.83 -3.83
N ALA A 171 -29.99 -18.00 -4.76
CA ALA A 171 -30.64 -17.79 -6.06
C ALA A 171 -30.65 -19.07 -6.91
N LYS A 172 -29.55 -19.84 -6.90
CA LYS A 172 -29.46 -21.14 -7.58
C LYS A 172 -30.47 -22.14 -7.03
N VAL A 173 -30.55 -22.29 -5.69
CA VAL A 173 -31.53 -23.18 -5.03
C VAL A 173 -32.97 -22.76 -5.36
N GLY A 174 -33.25 -21.44 -5.37
CA GLY A 174 -34.56 -20.91 -5.78
C GLY A 174 -34.91 -21.26 -7.23
N ALA A 175 -33.95 -21.18 -8.15
CA ALA A 175 -34.15 -21.56 -9.55
C ALA A 175 -34.39 -23.08 -9.72
N GLU A 176 -33.65 -23.91 -8.99
CA GLU A 176 -33.85 -25.36 -8.97
C GLU A 176 -35.24 -25.73 -8.42
N THR A 177 -35.67 -25.08 -7.33
CA THR A 177 -37.02 -25.26 -6.76
C THR A 177 -38.10 -24.89 -7.77
N ALA A 178 -37.99 -23.73 -8.42
CA ALA A 178 -38.95 -23.29 -9.43
C ALA A 178 -39.01 -24.22 -10.64
N ARG A 179 -37.87 -24.79 -11.06
CA ARG A 179 -37.80 -25.81 -12.12
C ARG A 179 -38.53 -27.09 -11.70
N ASP A 180 -38.29 -27.57 -10.49
CA ASP A 180 -38.87 -28.83 -10.00
C ASP A 180 -40.39 -28.68 -9.74
N GLU A 181 -40.85 -27.52 -9.27
CA GLU A 181 -42.27 -27.16 -9.19
C GLU A 181 -42.93 -27.13 -10.58
N ALA A 182 -42.26 -26.57 -11.59
CA ALA A 182 -42.76 -26.57 -12.96
C ALA A 182 -42.84 -27.99 -13.56
N ALA A 183 -41.87 -28.86 -13.25
CA ALA A 183 -41.85 -30.25 -13.71
C ALA A 183 -42.93 -31.12 -13.04
N SER A 184 -43.18 -30.94 -11.73
CA SER A 184 -44.22 -31.67 -10.99
C SER A 184 -45.64 -31.30 -11.43
N ARG A 185 -45.83 -30.10 -11.98
CA ARG A 185 -47.10 -29.65 -12.58
C ARG A 185 -47.44 -30.33 -13.92
N ILE A 186 -46.54 -31.14 -14.50
CA ILE A 186 -46.65 -31.62 -15.88
C ILE A 186 -47.15 -33.08 -16.03
N LEU A 187 -47.27 -33.96 -15.02
CA LEU A 187 -47.86 -35.32 -15.22
C LEU A 187 -48.56 -35.92 -13.97
N PRO A 188 -49.64 -36.76 -14.08
CA PRO A 188 -50.23 -37.41 -15.27
C PRO A 188 -51.75 -37.19 -15.51
N ILE A 189 -52.20 -37.36 -16.75
CA ILE A 189 -53.61 -37.56 -17.15
C ILE A 189 -54.09 -38.91 -16.56
N PRO A 190 -55.25 -38.98 -15.88
CA PRO A 190 -55.77 -40.24 -15.34
C PRO A 190 -56.09 -41.24 -16.47
N VAL A 191 -55.58 -42.45 -16.34
CA VAL A 191 -55.82 -43.59 -17.24
C VAL A 191 -57.25 -44.12 -17.05
N ALA A 192 -58.25 -43.34 -17.47
CA ALA A 192 -59.65 -43.77 -17.47
C ALA A 192 -60.32 -43.72 -18.85
N GLU A 193 -59.61 -43.27 -19.90
CA GLU A 193 -60.20 -43.16 -21.25
C GLU A 193 -59.27 -43.72 -22.33
N ALA A 194 -58.62 -44.85 -22.03
CA ALA A 194 -57.83 -45.61 -22.99
C ALA A 194 -58.70 -46.62 -23.78
N ALA A 195 -59.73 -46.13 -24.47
CA ALA A 195 -60.50 -46.96 -25.41
C ALA A 195 -60.42 -46.36 -26.83
N GLY A 196 -59.44 -46.83 -27.61
CA GLY A 196 -59.67 -47.01 -29.05
C GLY A 196 -59.22 -45.94 -30.04
N LYS A 197 -58.14 -45.17 -29.80
CA LYS A 197 -57.48 -44.42 -30.89
C LYS A 197 -55.99 -44.69 -30.95
N ALA A 198 -55.58 -45.32 -32.06
CA ALA A 198 -54.19 -45.51 -32.42
C ALA A 198 -53.49 -44.14 -32.54
N VAL A 199 -52.43 -43.94 -31.76
CA VAL A 199 -51.53 -42.80 -31.92
C VAL A 199 -50.63 -43.09 -33.11
N VAL A 200 -50.89 -42.42 -34.23
CA VAL A 200 -50.00 -42.40 -35.39
C VAL A 200 -48.77 -41.57 -35.04
N VAL A 201 -47.60 -42.21 -34.99
CA VAL A 201 -46.32 -41.55 -34.83
C VAL A 201 -45.92 -40.97 -36.20
N SER A 202 -46.10 -39.66 -36.38
CA SER A 202 -45.49 -38.93 -37.50
C SER A 202 -44.08 -38.50 -37.10
N VAL A 203 -43.10 -38.96 -37.87
CA VAL A 203 -41.71 -38.51 -37.79
C VAL A 203 -41.63 -37.15 -38.47
N GLY A 204 -41.50 -36.08 -37.68
CA GLY A 204 -41.24 -34.73 -38.19
C GLY A 204 -42.20 -33.67 -37.63
N GLY A 205 -41.96 -33.25 -36.39
CA GLY A 205 -42.76 -32.22 -35.71
C GLY A 205 -43.01 -32.68 -34.28
N GLY A 206 -42.57 -31.87 -33.31
CA GLY A 206 -42.70 -32.19 -31.89
C GLY A 206 -44.12 -32.61 -31.52
N TYR A 207 -44.22 -33.56 -30.60
CA TYR A 207 -45.47 -34.05 -30.02
C TYR A 207 -46.42 -32.87 -29.80
N GLY A 208 -47.63 -32.96 -30.36
CA GLY A 208 -48.68 -31.96 -30.15
C GLY A 208 -48.98 -31.87 -28.66
N LEU A 209 -48.32 -30.92 -27.99
CA LEU A 209 -48.67 -30.51 -26.64
C LEU A 209 -49.96 -29.69 -26.76
N GLU A 210 -51.11 -30.35 -26.64
CA GLU A 210 -52.39 -29.65 -26.51
C GLU A 210 -52.30 -28.67 -25.33
N GLY A 211 -52.50 -27.38 -25.61
CA GLY A 211 -52.44 -26.30 -24.61
C GLY A 211 -51.23 -25.36 -24.71
N VAL A 212 -50.18 -25.70 -25.46
CA VAL A 212 -49.08 -24.76 -25.73
C VAL A 212 -49.48 -23.85 -26.88
N LYS A 213 -49.91 -22.62 -26.56
CA LYS A 213 -50.14 -21.60 -27.59
C LYS A 213 -48.79 -21.21 -28.20
N PRO A 214 -48.60 -21.36 -29.53
CA PRO A 214 -47.39 -20.86 -30.17
C PRO A 214 -47.32 -19.33 -30.00
N PHE A 215 -46.11 -18.78 -30.06
CA PHE A 215 -45.95 -17.32 -30.12
C PHE A 215 -46.79 -16.77 -31.29
N PRO A 216 -47.50 -15.63 -31.10
CA PRO A 216 -48.18 -14.97 -32.20
C PRO A 216 -47.20 -14.61 -33.33
N ALA A 217 -47.65 -14.71 -34.58
CA ALA A 217 -46.89 -14.23 -35.74
C ALA A 217 -46.48 -12.76 -35.54
N GLY A 218 -45.26 -12.41 -35.93
CA GLY A 218 -44.68 -11.08 -35.68
C GLY A 218 -43.97 -10.93 -34.33
N THR A 219 -44.06 -11.91 -33.41
CA THR A 219 -43.27 -11.90 -32.17
C THR A 219 -41.78 -11.98 -32.48
N ARG A 220 -40.94 -11.19 -31.79
CA ARG A 220 -39.48 -11.18 -31.96
C ARG A 220 -38.78 -11.75 -30.72
N LEU A 221 -37.84 -12.66 -30.92
CA LEU A 221 -37.01 -13.26 -29.84
C LEU A 221 -35.53 -13.29 -30.22
N LEU A 222 -34.68 -13.42 -29.20
CA LEU A 222 -33.23 -13.61 -29.34
C LEU A 222 -32.88 -15.10 -29.41
N PHE A 223 -31.97 -15.46 -30.30
CA PHE A 223 -31.47 -16.82 -30.45
C PHE A 223 -29.94 -16.83 -30.56
N GLN A 224 -29.27 -17.64 -29.74
CA GLN A 224 -27.81 -17.81 -29.76
C GLN A 224 -27.41 -18.88 -30.81
N GLN A 225 -27.56 -18.54 -32.09
CA GLN A 225 -27.24 -19.40 -33.24
C GLN A 225 -27.27 -18.59 -34.54
N SER A 226 -26.62 -19.06 -35.60
CA SER A 226 -26.48 -18.29 -36.86
C SER A 226 -27.75 -18.26 -37.71
N THR A 227 -28.53 -19.35 -37.68
CA THR A 227 -29.73 -19.57 -38.51
C THR A 227 -30.99 -19.54 -37.65
N ALA A 228 -32.04 -18.86 -38.10
CA ALA A 228 -33.31 -18.85 -37.39
C ALA A 228 -33.91 -20.26 -37.32
N PRO A 229 -34.55 -20.65 -36.19
CA PRO A 229 -35.27 -21.91 -36.12
C PRO A 229 -36.35 -22.02 -37.20
N THR A 230 -36.75 -23.25 -37.55
CA THR A 230 -37.89 -23.48 -38.45
C THR A 230 -39.14 -22.74 -37.96
N GLY A 231 -39.82 -22.04 -38.87
CA GLY A 231 -40.98 -21.21 -38.55
C GLY A 231 -40.63 -19.83 -37.96
N TRP A 232 -39.37 -19.41 -38.06
CA TRP A 232 -38.90 -18.07 -37.71
C TRP A 232 -38.04 -17.51 -38.84
N THR A 233 -38.18 -16.21 -39.09
CA THR A 233 -37.38 -15.47 -40.07
C THR A 233 -36.37 -14.57 -39.36
N LYS A 234 -35.08 -14.68 -39.72
CA LYS A 234 -34.01 -13.84 -39.17
C LYS A 234 -34.22 -12.36 -39.55
N ASP A 235 -34.14 -11.46 -38.58
CA ASP A 235 -34.14 -10.02 -38.83
C ASP A 235 -32.71 -9.53 -39.12
N THR A 236 -32.47 -9.18 -40.38
CA THR A 236 -31.17 -8.72 -40.85
C THR A 236 -30.97 -7.20 -40.74
N THR A 237 -31.99 -6.45 -40.30
CA THR A 237 -31.96 -4.98 -40.25
C THR A 237 -31.27 -4.41 -39.00
N VAL A 238 -31.01 -5.26 -38.01
CA VAL A 238 -30.50 -4.88 -36.68
C VAL A 238 -29.07 -5.37 -36.40
N ASN A 239 -28.27 -5.56 -37.45
CA ASN A 239 -26.88 -6.00 -37.35
C ASN A 239 -25.96 -4.96 -36.66
N ASP A 240 -25.01 -5.45 -35.85
CA ASP A 240 -23.97 -4.64 -35.18
C ASP A 240 -24.53 -3.50 -34.30
N LYS A 241 -25.57 -3.82 -33.51
CA LYS A 241 -26.25 -2.88 -32.61
C LYS A 241 -26.27 -3.39 -31.17
N ALA A 242 -26.15 -2.46 -30.21
CA ALA A 242 -26.44 -2.73 -28.81
C ALA A 242 -27.95 -2.72 -28.54
N LEU A 243 -28.40 -3.50 -27.55
CA LEU A 243 -29.78 -3.49 -27.08
C LEU A 243 -29.94 -2.47 -25.95
N ARG A 244 -31.00 -1.64 -26.05
CA ARG A 244 -31.40 -0.69 -25.00
C ARG A 244 -32.78 -1.06 -24.47
N VAL A 245 -32.89 -1.31 -23.17
CA VAL A 245 -34.17 -1.55 -22.50
C VAL A 245 -34.86 -0.21 -22.27
N VAL A 246 -36.12 -0.09 -22.69
CA VAL A 246 -36.94 1.12 -22.53
C VAL A 246 -38.32 0.72 -22.03
N SER A 247 -38.99 1.61 -21.30
CA SER A 247 -40.39 1.42 -20.85
C SER A 247 -41.42 2.06 -21.79
N GLY A 248 -40.97 2.85 -22.79
CA GLY A 248 -41.81 3.51 -23.79
C GLY A 248 -41.77 2.83 -25.17
N ALA A 249 -42.19 3.55 -26.21
CA ALA A 249 -42.15 3.05 -27.59
C ALA A 249 -40.73 2.66 -28.01
N VAL A 250 -40.59 1.47 -28.59
CA VAL A 250 -39.31 0.97 -29.10
C VAL A 250 -38.88 1.76 -30.33
N ALA A 251 -37.60 2.12 -30.41
CA ALA A 251 -37.01 2.85 -31.53
C ALA A 251 -35.57 2.37 -31.78
N SER A 252 -35.08 2.60 -33.00
CA SER A 252 -33.68 2.37 -33.40
C SER A 252 -33.02 3.72 -33.69
N GLY A 253 -31.75 3.86 -33.33
CA GLY A 253 -30.97 5.09 -33.54
C GLY A 253 -29.46 4.85 -33.42
N GLY A 254 -28.68 5.92 -33.54
CA GLY A 254 -27.22 5.87 -33.57
C GLY A 254 -26.64 5.59 -34.96
N VAL A 255 -25.37 5.97 -35.15
CA VAL A 255 -24.66 5.87 -36.44
C VAL A 255 -23.41 4.99 -36.41
N THR A 256 -22.81 4.78 -35.24
CA THR A 256 -21.60 3.95 -35.07
C THR A 256 -21.98 2.57 -34.58
N GLY A 257 -21.44 1.51 -35.21
CA GLY A 257 -21.71 0.12 -34.85
C GLY A 257 -21.11 -0.30 -33.50
N PHE A 258 -21.70 -1.34 -32.89
CA PHE A 258 -21.26 -1.90 -31.61
C PHE A 258 -19.77 -2.30 -31.65
N SER A 259 -19.37 -3.10 -32.64
CA SER A 259 -17.99 -3.56 -32.78
C SER A 259 -17.01 -2.42 -33.05
N SER A 260 -17.46 -1.30 -33.64
CA SER A 260 -16.61 -0.12 -33.86
C SER A 260 -16.34 0.66 -32.57
N ILE A 261 -17.33 0.80 -31.68
CA ILE A 261 -17.14 1.45 -30.38
C ILE A 261 -16.32 0.56 -29.44
N PHE A 262 -16.68 -0.72 -29.34
CA PHE A 262 -16.01 -1.70 -28.48
C PHE A 262 -14.75 -2.30 -29.12
N SER A 263 -14.14 -1.61 -30.09
CA SER A 263 -12.76 -1.89 -30.57
C SER A 263 -11.80 -0.73 -30.35
N ARG A 264 -12.27 0.39 -29.78
CA ARG A 264 -11.44 1.57 -29.54
C ARG A 264 -10.42 1.32 -28.43
N THR A 265 -9.18 1.71 -28.69
CA THR A 265 -8.06 1.69 -27.74
C THR A 265 -7.58 3.09 -27.31
N MET A 266 -8.24 4.14 -27.81
CA MET A 266 -7.93 5.53 -27.46
C MET A 266 -9.12 6.46 -27.68
N VAL A 267 -9.10 7.57 -26.94
CA VAL A 267 -9.95 8.73 -27.24
C VAL A 267 -9.36 9.54 -28.40
N ASP A 268 -10.18 10.37 -29.01
CA ASP A 268 -9.72 11.26 -30.08
C ASP A 268 -8.70 12.28 -29.52
N SER A 269 -7.83 12.76 -30.41
CA SER A 269 -6.72 13.65 -30.05
C SER A 269 -7.23 15.04 -29.70
N THR A 270 -6.72 15.61 -28.60
CA THR A 270 -6.99 16.98 -28.19
C THR A 270 -5.74 17.83 -28.34
N THR A 271 -5.90 19.06 -28.83
CA THR A 271 -4.83 20.06 -28.90
C THR A 271 -5.33 21.30 -28.20
N LEU A 272 -4.53 21.83 -27.27
CA LEU A 272 -4.86 23.07 -26.59
C LEU A 272 -4.94 24.21 -27.60
N VAL A 273 -6.06 24.95 -27.59
CA VAL A 273 -6.23 26.20 -28.35
C VAL A 273 -6.18 27.39 -27.40
N ALA A 274 -5.89 28.58 -27.94
CA ALA A 274 -5.74 29.80 -27.13
C ALA A 274 -6.95 30.11 -26.23
N SER A 275 -8.16 29.76 -26.65
CA SER A 275 -9.37 29.92 -25.85
C SER A 275 -9.46 29.01 -24.62
N GLN A 276 -8.65 27.95 -24.55
CA GLN A 276 -8.60 27.00 -23.44
C GLN A 276 -7.52 27.37 -22.40
N MET A 277 -6.71 28.39 -22.65
CA MET A 277 -5.71 28.88 -21.69
C MET A 277 -6.32 30.03 -20.86
N PRO A 278 -6.47 29.87 -19.54
CA PRO A 278 -6.91 30.97 -18.68
C PRO A 278 -6.03 32.21 -18.87
N GLY A 279 -6.68 33.36 -19.01
CA GLY A 279 -5.99 34.65 -19.07
C GLY A 279 -5.17 34.84 -17.79
N HIS A 280 -3.86 35.00 -17.95
CA HIS A 280 -2.95 35.29 -16.87
C HIS A 280 -2.10 36.50 -17.23
N ALA A 281 -1.67 37.25 -16.22
CA ALA A 281 -0.81 38.41 -16.39
C ALA A 281 0.65 38.02 -16.11
N HIS A 282 1.56 38.60 -16.88
CA HIS A 282 2.98 38.59 -16.53
C HIS A 282 3.33 39.94 -15.90
N GLU A 283 3.87 39.89 -14.69
CA GLU A 283 4.40 41.07 -14.02
C GLU A 283 5.90 41.19 -14.28
N VAL A 284 6.36 42.40 -14.60
CA VAL A 284 7.78 42.74 -14.68
C VAL A 284 8.07 43.66 -13.50
N ILE A 285 8.68 43.12 -12.45
CA ILE A 285 9.13 43.90 -11.29
C ILE A 285 10.59 44.26 -11.50
N ASP A 286 10.87 45.56 -11.59
CA ASP A 286 12.24 46.09 -11.59
C ASP A 286 12.52 46.76 -10.23
N SER A 287 13.68 46.46 -9.64
CA SER A 287 14.11 46.99 -8.35
C SER A 287 14.99 48.23 -8.45
N VAL A 288 15.33 48.71 -9.66
CA VAL A 288 16.26 49.85 -9.83
C VAL A 288 15.87 50.75 -11.00
N GLY A 289 14.90 51.65 -10.81
CA GLY A 289 14.72 52.87 -11.64
C GLY A 289 14.68 52.70 -13.17
N THR A 290 14.41 51.51 -13.69
CA THR A 290 14.44 51.17 -15.12
C THR A 290 13.09 51.49 -15.74
N TYR A 291 13.09 52.21 -16.86
CA TYR A 291 11.87 52.51 -17.60
C TYR A 291 11.48 51.31 -18.48
N VAL A 292 10.40 50.61 -18.12
CA VAL A 292 9.80 49.56 -18.96
C VAL A 292 8.88 50.21 -19.98
N ARG A 293 9.18 50.06 -21.28
CA ARG A 293 8.33 50.56 -22.38
C ARG A 293 7.72 49.40 -23.14
N ARG A 294 6.42 49.51 -23.46
CA ARG A 294 5.78 48.63 -24.44
C ARG A 294 6.22 49.10 -25.83
N ALA A 295 6.88 48.25 -26.61
CA ALA A 295 7.19 48.59 -28.01
C ALA A 295 5.87 48.86 -28.74
N GLY A 296 5.73 50.01 -29.39
CA GLY A 296 4.47 50.54 -29.92
C GLY A 296 3.83 49.77 -31.08
N ASN A 297 4.29 48.56 -31.38
CA ASN A 297 3.75 47.73 -32.46
C ASN A 297 3.01 46.52 -31.90
N ALA A 298 1.83 46.23 -32.45
CA ALA A 298 1.05 45.04 -32.14
C ALA A 298 1.92 43.79 -32.32
N GLY A 299 2.16 43.05 -31.24
CA GLY A 299 3.02 41.85 -31.22
C GLY A 299 4.46 42.08 -30.73
N GLY A 300 4.86 43.32 -30.44
CA GLY A 300 6.17 43.62 -29.84
C GLY A 300 6.22 43.23 -28.36
N GLY A 301 7.17 42.37 -27.98
CA GLY A 301 7.43 42.02 -26.58
C GLY A 301 7.80 43.23 -25.71
N ILE A 302 7.85 43.03 -24.40
CA ILE A 302 8.27 44.08 -23.45
C ILE A 302 9.77 44.36 -23.64
N GLN A 303 10.16 45.63 -23.81
CA GLN A 303 11.55 46.04 -23.91
C GLN A 303 12.03 46.62 -22.57
N VAL A 304 13.15 46.11 -22.05
CA VAL A 304 13.82 46.68 -20.87
C VAL A 304 14.97 47.55 -21.36
N ILE A 305 14.86 48.85 -21.12
CA ILE A 305 15.84 49.84 -21.53
C ILE A 305 16.69 50.18 -20.30
N ARG A 306 17.94 49.72 -20.26
CA ARG A 306 18.88 50.21 -19.24
C ARG A 306 19.55 51.48 -19.76
N THR A 307 19.21 52.62 -19.18
CA THR A 307 19.99 53.85 -19.36
C THR A 307 21.24 53.76 -18.49
N THR A 308 22.30 53.15 -19.00
CA THR A 308 23.65 53.54 -18.57
C THR A 308 24.06 54.70 -19.44
N ASP A 309 24.00 55.91 -18.90
CA ASP A 309 24.55 57.09 -19.56
C ASP A 309 26.07 56.93 -19.70
N ASN A 310 26.53 56.33 -20.81
CA ASN A 310 27.95 56.29 -21.15
C ASN A 310 28.36 57.44 -22.09
N GLY A 311 27.59 58.54 -22.09
CA GLY A 311 27.92 59.76 -22.84
C GLY A 311 27.84 59.68 -24.37
N THR A 312 27.35 58.58 -24.96
CA THR A 312 27.34 58.37 -26.43
C THR A 312 25.94 58.38 -27.08
N GLY A 313 24.87 58.59 -26.31
CA GLY A 313 23.49 58.65 -26.84
C GLY A 313 22.93 57.34 -27.39
N ALA A 314 23.64 56.21 -27.22
CA ALA A 314 23.19 54.89 -27.66
C ALA A 314 22.45 54.15 -26.53
N THR A 315 21.12 54.05 -26.65
CA THR A 315 20.29 53.23 -25.77
C THR A 315 20.43 51.75 -26.12
N ASN A 316 21.17 50.98 -25.33
CA ASN A 316 21.20 49.52 -25.48
C ASN A 316 19.91 48.92 -24.89
N SER A 317 18.97 48.52 -25.75
CA SER A 317 17.74 47.83 -25.34
C SER A 317 17.93 46.33 -25.42
N THR A 318 17.73 45.61 -24.32
CA THR A 318 17.65 44.14 -24.32
C THR A 318 16.17 43.75 -24.43
N GLN A 319 15.80 43.02 -25.48
CA GLN A 319 14.43 42.55 -25.63
C GLN A 319 14.15 41.44 -24.60
N LEU A 320 13.13 41.63 -23.77
CA LEU A 320 12.67 40.59 -22.85
C LEU A 320 11.62 39.76 -23.59
N VAL A 321 12.05 38.60 -24.07
CA VAL A 321 11.16 37.59 -24.66
C VAL A 321 10.92 36.51 -23.62
N THR A 322 9.66 36.28 -23.25
CA THR A 322 9.29 35.05 -22.55
C THR A 322 9.35 33.91 -23.57
N GLY A 323 10.49 33.21 -23.62
CA GLY A 323 10.77 32.19 -24.64
C GLY A 323 9.95 30.90 -24.51
N THR A 324 9.12 30.78 -23.48
CA THR A 324 8.34 29.56 -23.24
C THR A 324 6.99 29.65 -23.93
N GLN A 325 6.94 29.15 -25.17
CA GLN A 325 5.66 28.79 -25.78
C GLN A 325 5.23 27.43 -25.20
N GLY A 326 3.96 27.32 -24.79
CA GLY A 326 3.37 26.01 -24.50
C GLY A 326 3.49 25.10 -25.73
N SER A 327 3.63 23.80 -25.52
CA SER A 327 3.63 22.84 -26.62
C SER A 327 2.22 22.76 -27.22
N ASN A 328 2.09 23.00 -28.52
CA ASN A 328 0.86 22.72 -29.28
C ASN A 328 0.78 21.22 -29.69
N GLY A 329 1.54 20.36 -29.02
CA GLY A 329 1.51 18.92 -29.25
C GLY A 329 0.14 18.37 -28.88
N SER A 330 -0.52 17.74 -29.86
CA SER A 330 -1.73 17.00 -29.56
C SER A 330 -1.40 15.79 -28.70
N HIS A 331 -2.25 15.48 -27.73
CA HIS A 331 -2.14 14.26 -26.94
C HIS A 331 -3.46 13.51 -26.93
N THR A 332 -3.35 12.23 -26.62
CA THR A 332 -4.44 11.28 -26.52
C THR A 332 -4.32 10.54 -25.20
N HIS A 333 -5.44 10.05 -24.68
CA HIS A 333 -5.45 9.15 -23.54
C HIS A 333 -5.73 7.73 -24.01
N GLY A 334 -5.06 6.77 -23.36
CA GLY A 334 -5.41 5.37 -23.49
C GLY A 334 -6.80 5.12 -22.93
N LEU A 335 -7.55 4.25 -23.60
CA LEU A 335 -8.87 3.77 -23.21
C LEU A 335 -8.96 2.36 -23.77
N ASP A 336 -9.44 1.35 -23.05
CA ASP A 336 -9.66 0.03 -23.66
C ASP A 336 -11.13 -0.35 -23.53
N LEU A 337 -11.87 -0.26 -24.65
CA LEU A 337 -13.27 -0.67 -24.72
C LEU A 337 -13.43 -2.05 -25.38
N ARG A 338 -12.37 -2.83 -25.55
CA ARG A 338 -12.47 -4.18 -26.15
C ARG A 338 -13.17 -5.15 -25.22
N LEU A 339 -14.49 -5.12 -25.28
CA LEU A 339 -15.38 -5.95 -24.50
C LEU A 339 -15.59 -7.30 -25.19
N ALA A 340 -15.41 -8.40 -24.46
CA ALA A 340 -15.79 -9.71 -24.95
C ALA A 340 -17.31 -9.79 -25.16
N TYR A 341 -17.76 -10.41 -26.25
CA TYR A 341 -19.18 -10.51 -26.60
C TYR A 341 -19.56 -11.93 -27.05
N ILE A 342 -20.86 -12.24 -26.96
CA ILE A 342 -21.48 -13.46 -27.48
C ILE A 342 -22.52 -13.04 -28.52
N ASP A 343 -22.46 -13.63 -29.71
CA ASP A 343 -23.39 -13.32 -30.79
C ASP A 343 -24.75 -13.99 -30.59
N VAL A 344 -25.80 -13.19 -30.83
CA VAL A 344 -27.20 -13.62 -30.89
C VAL A 344 -27.86 -12.99 -32.11
N ILE A 345 -28.82 -13.69 -32.72
CA ILE A 345 -29.67 -13.16 -33.77
C ILE A 345 -31.04 -12.81 -33.20
N ILE A 346 -31.70 -11.81 -33.77
CA ILE A 346 -33.13 -11.61 -33.57
C ILE A 346 -33.87 -12.31 -34.71
N ALA A 347 -34.91 -13.07 -34.40
CA ALA A 347 -35.81 -13.64 -35.40
C ALA A 347 -37.26 -13.31 -35.07
N THR A 348 -38.07 -13.19 -36.11
CA THR A 348 -39.51 -12.92 -36.05
C THR A 348 -40.27 -14.20 -36.34
N LYS A 349 -41.29 -14.50 -35.54
CA LYS A 349 -42.16 -15.66 -35.76
C LYS A 349 -42.96 -15.46 -37.05
N ASP A 350 -42.86 -16.44 -37.95
CA ASP A 350 -43.56 -16.46 -39.26
C ASP A 350 -45.08 -16.44 -39.11
#